data_AF-A0A2H0D329-F1
#
_entry.id   AF-A0A2H0D329-F1
#
_cell.length_a   1.000
_cell.length_b   1.000
_cell.length_c   1.000
_cell.angle_alpha   90.00
_cell.angle_beta   90.00
_cell.angle_gamma   90.00
#
_symmetry.space_group_name_H-M   'P 1'
#
loop_
_entity.id
_entity.type
_entity.pdbx_description
1 polymer ?
#
loop_
_entity_poly.entity_id
_entity_poly.type
_entity_poly.pdbx_seq_one_letter_code
_entity_poly.pdbx_strand_id
1 'polypeptide(L)'
;FPKLHQLGSDGMFYTQAQIKEILAYAEDRGIRVIPEFDIPGHSTSWFVGYPELASAPGPYNIERRWGVFDPTFNPTIEETYKFFDAFFKEMCELFP
;
A
#
# COMPACT_ATOMS: atom_id res chain seq x y z
N PHE A 1 9.70 0.37 1.46
CA PHE A 1 9.50 0.19 0.01
C PHE A 1 9.20 1.52 -0.69
N PRO A 2 10.23 2.28 -1.12
CA PRO A 2 10.03 3.67 -1.56
C PRO A 2 9.27 3.80 -2.90
N LYS A 3 9.34 2.79 -3.77
CA LYS A 3 8.68 2.86 -5.09
C LYS A 3 7.15 2.89 -5.00
N LEU A 4 6.57 2.47 -3.87
CA LEU A 4 5.11 2.53 -3.64
C LEU A 4 4.60 3.96 -3.81
N HIS A 5 5.21 4.93 -3.12
CA HIS A 5 4.80 6.33 -3.26
C HIS A 5 5.51 7.03 -4.42
N GLN A 6 6.77 6.69 -4.74
CA GLN A 6 7.48 7.36 -5.84
C GLN A 6 6.84 7.11 -7.21
N LEU A 7 6.25 5.93 -7.44
CA LEU A 7 5.69 5.55 -8.74
C LEU A 7 4.18 5.27 -8.70
N GLY A 8 3.62 4.90 -7.55
CA GLY A 8 2.21 4.50 -7.41
C GLY A 8 1.27 5.58 -6.83
N SER A 9 1.75 6.80 -6.56
CA SER A 9 0.95 7.82 -5.84
C SER A 9 0.71 9.14 -6.58
N ASP A 10 1.32 9.36 -7.75
CA ASP A 10 1.38 10.68 -8.41
C ASP A 10 2.00 11.79 -7.52
N GLY A 11 2.81 11.41 -6.53
CA GLY A 11 3.35 12.33 -5.54
C GLY A 11 2.34 12.73 -4.44
N MET A 12 1.14 12.15 -4.44
CA MET A 12 0.09 12.39 -3.46
C MET A 12 0.06 11.26 -2.43
N PHE A 13 0.76 11.44 -1.32
CA PHE A 13 0.84 10.47 -0.22
C PHE A 13 0.99 11.19 1.12
N TYR A 14 0.70 10.47 2.20
CA TYR A 14 0.99 10.94 3.55
C TYR A 14 2.40 10.52 3.98
N THR A 15 3.18 11.48 4.47
CA THR A 15 4.43 11.17 5.16
C THR A 15 4.14 10.53 6.52
N GLN A 16 5.08 9.76 7.06
CA GLN A 16 4.93 9.19 8.40
C GLN A 16 4.74 10.28 9.48
N ALA A 17 5.34 11.47 9.30
CA ALA A 17 5.14 12.60 10.21
C ALA A 17 3.68 13.09 10.20
N GLN A 18 3.11 13.27 9.01
CA GLN A 18 1.70 13.65 8.86
C GLN A 18 0.75 12.57 9.42
N ILE A 19 1.08 11.28 9.25
CA ILE A 19 0.29 10.20 9.85
C ILE A 19 0.32 10.29 11.38
N LYS A 20 1.49 10.51 12.00
CA LYS A 20 1.61 10.68 13.45
C LYS A 20 0.82 11.89 13.96
N GLU A 21 0.79 12.98 13.22
CA GLU A 21 -0.04 14.15 13.54
C GLU A 21 -1.54 13.81 13.49
N ILE A 22 -2.00 13.07 12.48
CA ILE A 22 -3.39 12.59 12.38
C ILE A 22 -3.74 11.68 13.56
N LEU A 23 -2.85 10.75 13.92
CA LEU A 23 -3.05 9.83 15.04
C LEU A 23 -3.18 10.58 16.36
N ALA A 24 -2.26 11.49 16.68
CA ALA A 24 -2.34 12.31 17.89
C ALA A 24 -3.61 13.16 17.92
N TYR A 25 -3.99 13.76 16.78
CA TYR A 25 -5.21 14.56 16.68
C TYR A 25 -6.48 13.73 16.95
N ALA A 26 -6.52 12.49 16.48
CA ALA A 26 -7.63 11.56 16.72
C ALA A 26 -7.64 11.07 18.18
N GLU A 27 -6.47 10.77 18.75
CA GLU A 27 -6.31 10.34 20.15
C GLU A 27 -6.82 11.41 21.13
N ASP A 28 -6.48 12.68 20.91
CA ASP A 28 -6.97 13.84 21.68
C ASP A 28 -8.51 13.93 21.73
N ARG A 29 -9.20 13.24 20.80
CA ARG A 29 -10.66 13.23 20.66
C ARG A 29 -11.29 11.87 21.00
N GLY A 30 -10.49 10.91 21.49
CA GLY A 30 -10.97 9.56 21.77
C GLY A 30 -11.40 8.78 20.52
N ILE A 31 -10.83 9.11 19.36
CA ILE A 31 -11.10 8.45 18.08
C ILE A 31 -9.96 7.52 17.75
N ARG A 32 -10.28 6.25 17.45
CA ARG A 32 -9.30 5.28 16.96
C ARG A 32 -9.20 5.32 15.44
N VAL A 33 -7.99 5.37 14.92
CA VAL A 33 -7.69 5.27 13.48
C VAL A 33 -7.35 3.82 13.16
N ILE A 34 -8.08 3.23 12.22
CA ILE A 34 -7.81 1.87 11.73
C ILE A 34 -7.34 2.00 10.27
N PRO A 35 -6.06 1.72 9.96
CA PRO A 35 -5.59 1.77 8.58
C PRO A 35 -6.13 0.58 7.79
N GLU A 36 -6.33 0.80 6.48
CA GLU A 36 -6.65 -0.26 5.53
C GLU A 36 -5.58 -0.30 4.45
N PHE A 37 -5.09 -1.51 4.16
CA PHE A 37 -4.17 -1.80 3.07
C PHE A 37 -4.78 -2.96 2.27
N ASP A 38 -5.58 -2.63 1.26
CA ASP A 38 -6.40 -3.60 0.51
C ASP A 38 -5.52 -4.58 -0.30
N ILE A 39 -5.73 -5.87 -0.07
CA ILE A 39 -5.04 -7.00 -0.70
C ILE A 39 -5.99 -8.22 -0.79
N PRO A 40 -5.79 -9.15 -1.76
CA PRO A 40 -4.75 -9.15 -2.79
C PRO A 40 -5.12 -8.33 -4.04
N GLY A 41 -6.38 -7.90 -4.14
CA GLY A 41 -6.90 -7.05 -5.21
C GLY A 41 -6.56 -5.58 -5.01
N HIS A 42 -7.13 -4.71 -5.86
CA HIS A 42 -6.99 -3.23 -5.77
C HIS A 42 -5.54 -2.72 -5.63
N SER A 43 -4.58 -3.52 -6.12
CA SER A 43 -3.16 -3.32 -5.87
C SER A 43 -2.39 -2.84 -7.11
N THR A 44 -3.06 -2.45 -8.19
CA THR A 44 -2.40 -2.06 -9.46
C THR A 44 -1.36 -0.96 -9.27
N SER A 45 -1.60 0.02 -8.39
CA SER A 45 -0.63 1.09 -8.07
C SER A 45 0.65 0.58 -7.42
N TRP A 46 0.59 -0.54 -6.67
CA TRP A 46 1.74 -1.17 -6.03
C TRP A 46 2.64 -1.81 -7.08
N PHE A 47 2.03 -2.46 -8.09
CA PHE A 47 2.73 -3.15 -9.17
C PHE A 47 3.42 -2.22 -10.16
N VAL A 48 3.09 -0.92 -10.18
CA VAL A 48 3.87 0.07 -10.94
C VAL A 48 5.32 0.12 -10.44
N GLY A 49 5.51 0.04 -9.12
CA GLY A 49 6.85 0.04 -8.50
C GLY A 49 7.48 -1.34 -8.35
N TYR A 50 6.64 -2.36 -8.18
CA TYR A 50 7.03 -3.74 -7.87
C TYR A 50 6.24 -4.75 -8.73
N PRO A 51 6.41 -4.73 -10.07
CA PRO A 51 5.66 -5.60 -10.98
C PRO A 51 5.90 -7.09 -10.73
N GLU A 52 7.04 -7.46 -10.14
CA GLU A 52 7.41 -8.83 -9.78
C GLU A 52 6.49 -9.47 -8.74
N LEU A 53 5.70 -8.68 -8.01
CA LEU A 53 4.79 -9.17 -6.98
C LEU A 53 3.40 -9.53 -7.52
N ALA A 54 3.12 -9.25 -8.80
CA ALA A 54 1.80 -9.44 -9.39
C ALA A 54 1.62 -10.84 -10.01
N SER A 55 0.39 -11.35 -10.02
CA SER A 55 0.02 -12.60 -10.72
C SER A 55 -0.15 -12.41 -12.22
N ALA A 56 -0.54 -11.21 -12.66
CA ALA A 56 -0.71 -10.90 -14.07
C ALA A 56 0.61 -10.42 -14.71
N PRO A 57 0.76 -10.51 -16.04
CA PRO A 57 1.84 -9.83 -16.73
C PRO A 57 1.60 -8.31 -16.76
N GLY A 58 2.67 -7.52 -16.60
CA GLY A 58 2.64 -6.07 -16.80
C GLY A 58 2.70 -5.66 -18.29
N PRO A 59 2.99 -4.38 -18.59
CA PRO A 59 3.33 -3.30 -17.67
C PRO A 59 2.11 -2.75 -16.90
N TYR A 60 2.37 -2.12 -15.75
CA TYR A 60 1.35 -1.50 -14.90
C TYR A 60 1.44 0.02 -14.93
N ASN A 61 0.28 0.67 -14.85
CA ASN A 61 0.16 2.12 -14.66
C ASN A 61 -0.87 2.38 -13.55
N ILE A 62 -0.83 3.57 -12.96
CA ILE A 62 -1.89 4.01 -12.04
C ILE A 62 -3.21 4.04 -12.82
N GLU A 63 -4.21 3.34 -12.32
CA GLU A 63 -5.52 3.27 -12.95
C GLU A 63 -6.20 4.64 -12.96
N ARG A 64 -6.71 5.03 -14.13
CA ARG A 64 -7.37 6.34 -14.35
C ARG A 64 -8.87 6.24 -14.55
N ARG A 65 -9.40 5.02 -14.50
CA ARG A 65 -10.83 4.72 -14.65
C ARG A 65 -11.31 3.96 -13.43
N TRP A 66 -12.60 4.06 -13.17
CA TRP A 66 -13.27 3.20 -12.22
C TRP A 66 -13.51 1.81 -12.84
N GLY A 67 -13.55 0.77 -12.01
CA GLY A 67 -13.79 -0.60 -12.47
C GLY A 67 -13.17 -1.64 -11.56
N VAL A 68 -13.33 -2.90 -11.94
CA VAL A 68 -12.62 -4.05 -11.36
C VAL A 68 -11.48 -4.40 -12.31
N PHE A 69 -10.29 -4.62 -11.75
CA PHE A 69 -9.08 -4.88 -12.51
C PHE A 69 -8.50 -6.24 -12.12
N ASP A 70 -7.92 -6.92 -13.11
CA ASP A 70 -7.36 -8.26 -12.95
C ASP A 70 -6.06 -8.37 -12.13
N PRO A 71 -5.16 -7.36 -12.06
CA PRO A 71 -3.92 -7.51 -11.31
C PRO A 71 -4.15 -7.70 -9.81
N THR A 72 -3.65 -8.82 -9.30
CA THR A 72 -3.62 -9.17 -7.88
C THR A 72 -2.21 -9.57 -7.46
N PHE A 73 -1.93 -9.53 -6.16
CA PHE A 73 -0.69 -10.08 -5.61
C PHE A 73 -0.55 -11.57 -5.93
N ASN A 74 0.67 -12.02 -6.19
CA ASN A 74 0.98 -13.41 -6.50
C ASN A 74 1.23 -14.23 -5.22
N PRO A 75 0.31 -15.11 -4.81
CA PRO A 75 0.48 -15.89 -3.59
C PRO A 75 1.44 -17.08 -3.76
N THR A 76 1.92 -17.38 -4.97
CA THR A 76 2.75 -18.57 -5.24
C THR A 76 4.26 -18.30 -5.13
N ILE A 77 4.67 -17.08 -4.80
CA ILE A 77 6.08 -16.68 -4.68
C ILE A 77 6.38 -16.18 -3.27
N GLU A 78 7.54 -16.55 -2.74
CA GLU A 78 7.98 -16.20 -1.39
C GLU A 78 8.23 -14.69 -1.23
N GLU A 79 8.59 -14.03 -2.33
CA GLU A 79 8.86 -12.59 -2.40
C GLU A 79 7.64 -11.77 -1.96
N THR A 80 6.42 -12.22 -2.27
CA THR A 80 5.17 -11.58 -1.84
C THR A 80 5.06 -11.54 -0.31
N TYR A 81 5.37 -12.66 0.36
CA TYR A 81 5.29 -12.73 1.82
C TYR A 81 6.41 -11.94 2.49
N LYS A 82 7.64 -11.98 1.95
CA LYS A 82 8.75 -11.13 2.43
C LYS A 82 8.42 -9.64 2.31
N PHE A 83 7.75 -9.25 1.23
CA PHE A 83 7.26 -7.89 1.05
C PHE A 83 6.23 -7.53 2.14
N PHE A 84 5.22 -8.38 2.34
CA PHE A 84 4.19 -8.17 3.36
C PHE A 84 4.74 -8.12 4.77
N ASP A 85 5.66 -9.02 5.15
CA ASP A 85 6.28 -9.01 6.47
C ASP A 85 6.98 -7.69 6.76
N ALA A 86 7.77 -7.20 5.81
CA ALA A 86 8.48 -5.93 5.97
C ALA A 86 7.52 -4.73 5.95
N PHE A 87 6.51 -4.74 5.07
CA PHE A 87 5.52 -3.66 4.96
C PHE A 87 4.62 -3.58 6.20
N PHE A 88 4.00 -4.69 6.60
CA PHE A 88 3.11 -4.70 7.76
C PHE A 88 3.85 -4.46 9.06
N LYS A 89 5.12 -4.89 9.18
CA LYS A 89 5.94 -4.49 10.33
C LYS A 89 6.07 -2.97 10.42
N GLU A 90 6.41 -2.29 9.32
CA GLU A 90 6.50 -0.83 9.28
C GLU A 90 5.17 -0.15 9.63
N MET A 91 4.05 -0.67 9.11
CA MET A 91 2.72 -0.09 9.36
C MET A 91 2.23 -0.35 10.79
N CYS A 92 2.43 -1.54 11.35
CA CYS A 92 2.08 -1.85 12.74
C CYS A 92 2.90 -1.03 13.74
N GLU A 93 4.15 -0.68 13.41
CA GLU A 93 4.95 0.25 14.23
C GLU A 93 4.43 1.70 14.14
N LEU A 94 3.74 2.06 13.05
CA LEU A 94 3.22 3.41 12.82
C LEU A 94 1.82 3.63 13.41
N PHE A 95 0.94 2.63 13.39
CA PHE A 95 -0.44 2.69 13.85
C PHE A 95 -0.63 1.86 15.14
N PRO A 96 -0.63 2.49 16.34
CA PRO A 96 -0.74 1.81 17.64
C PRO A 96 -2.16 1.32 17.97
#